data_AF-A0A1T4Y4G8-F1
#
_entry.id   AF-A0A1T4Y4G8-F1
#
_cell.length_a   1.000
_cell.length_b   1.000
_cell.length_c   1.000
_cell.angle_alpha   90.00
_cell.angle_beta   90.00
_cell.angle_gamma   90.00
#
_symmetry.space_group_name_H-M   'P 1'
#
loop_
_entity.id
_entity.type
_entity.pdbx_description
1 polymer ?
#
loop_
_entity_poly.entity_id
_entity_poly.type
_entity_poly.pdbx_seq_one_letter_code
_entity_poly.pdbx_strand_id
1 'polypeptide(L)'
;MTPSSTQQPRYRLTLGPKVIVGADLTKKNIIKKQKATGQTQPRKTRKPAMPCFSRRSRNNLIKLLNGLSEMPDFLLTLSYPDGVSTDPKVWKADLDRLNRRLKYQFPESWWIWRIEPMGKTGKPHYHLVGSTGQRIDALDLWRWLQKRWCKIVRLDPKKDEFATDVKEVQNDSGKLERYICKEETGPYKEYLEGWTNLTNRWGKMNAAKIPLAPLYDYELGQETLDDIKDMVLLSVQRQIDALEERLAAMTSTTPHKDRIAIKNAIKGKKAYMYRIRFTGDFFSILDPEHMKLIKMFLDDRKENGLL
;
A
#
# COMPACT_ATOMS: atom_id res chain seq x y z
N MET A 1 -11.56 -35.14 33.04
CA MET A 1 -11.54 -33.86 32.30
C MET A 1 -11.83 -34.19 30.84
N THR A 2 -13.05 -33.91 30.37
CA THR A 2 -13.39 -34.00 28.95
C THR A 2 -12.52 -33.00 28.18
N PRO A 3 -11.86 -33.41 27.09
CA PRO A 3 -11.12 -32.45 26.28
C PRO A 3 -12.08 -31.36 25.82
N SER A 4 -11.75 -30.12 26.18
CA SER A 4 -12.47 -28.93 25.75
C SER A 4 -12.72 -29.06 24.26
N SER A 5 -14.00 -29.06 23.85
CA SER A 5 -14.42 -29.08 22.45
C SER A 5 -13.60 -28.04 21.70
N THR A 6 -12.66 -28.47 20.87
CA THR A 6 -11.77 -27.62 20.09
C THR A 6 -12.64 -26.72 19.22
N GLN A 7 -12.82 -25.47 19.63
CA GLN A 7 -13.65 -24.52 18.91
C GLN A 7 -13.09 -24.39 17.50
N GLN A 8 -13.92 -24.65 16.49
CA GLN A 8 -13.48 -24.55 15.10
C GLN A 8 -12.88 -23.16 14.84
N PRO A 9 -11.76 -23.08 14.09
CA PRO A 9 -11.13 -21.81 13.77
C PRO A 9 -12.12 -20.90 13.06
N ARG A 10 -12.38 -19.74 13.66
CA ARG A 10 -13.33 -18.74 13.16
C ARG A 10 -12.63 -17.73 12.26
N TYR A 11 -11.34 -17.51 12.50
CA TYR A 11 -10.57 -16.44 11.88
C TYR A 11 -9.34 -16.99 11.19
N ARG A 12 -8.93 -16.33 10.10
CA ARG A 12 -7.62 -16.50 9.49
C ARG A 12 -6.85 -15.20 9.60
N LEU A 13 -5.65 -15.27 10.16
CA LEU A 13 -4.73 -14.15 10.30
C LEU A 13 -3.51 -14.37 9.43
N THR A 14 -3.24 -13.43 8.52
CA THR A 14 -2.05 -13.40 7.67
C THR A 14 -1.12 -12.31 8.18
N LEU A 15 0.10 -12.68 8.59
CA LEU A 15 1.14 -11.76 9.05
C LEU A 15 2.25 -11.61 8.01
N GLY A 16 2.61 -10.36 7.68
CA GLY A 16 3.84 -10.00 6.97
C GLY A 16 4.71 -9.07 7.82
N PRO A 17 5.79 -8.46 7.30
CA PRO A 17 6.65 -7.57 8.10
C PRO A 17 5.96 -6.30 8.60
N LYS A 18 5.04 -5.74 7.79
CA LYS A 18 4.32 -4.49 8.09
C LYS A 18 2.82 -4.58 7.80
N VAL A 19 2.28 -5.79 7.65
CA VAL A 19 0.88 -6.01 7.28
C VAL A 19 0.28 -7.12 8.12
N ILE A 20 -0.88 -6.83 8.72
CA ILE A 20 -1.82 -7.86 9.14
C ILE A 20 -3.03 -7.82 8.22
N VAL A 21 -3.47 -8.99 7.79
CA VAL A 21 -4.79 -9.16 7.21
C VAL A 21 -5.47 -10.26 7.96
N GLY A 22 -6.54 -9.93 8.68
CA GLY A 22 -7.43 -10.96 9.17
C GLY A 22 -8.71 -11.08 8.35
N ALA A 23 -9.26 -12.28 8.33
CA ALA A 23 -10.51 -12.60 7.67
C ALA A 23 -11.37 -13.50 8.57
N ASP A 24 -12.63 -13.12 8.73
CA ASP A 24 -13.64 -13.98 9.34
C ASP A 24 -14.07 -15.06 8.33
N LEU A 25 -13.78 -16.32 8.67
CA LEU A 25 -14.05 -17.47 7.82
C LEU A 25 -15.56 -17.73 7.70
N THR A 26 -16.34 -17.37 8.72
CA THR A 26 -17.81 -17.56 8.70
C THR A 26 -18.48 -16.67 7.65
N LYS A 27 -18.04 -15.41 7.54
CA LYS A 27 -18.55 -14.46 6.54
C LYS A 27 -18.24 -14.89 5.09
N LYS A 28 -17.08 -15.52 4.86
CA LYS A 28 -16.70 -16.02 3.51
C LYS A 28 -17.61 -17.17 3.05
N ASN A 29 -17.98 -18.06 3.96
CA ASN A 29 -18.81 -19.22 3.64
C ASN A 29 -20.26 -18.82 3.29
N ILE A 30 -20.80 -17.78 3.94
CA ILE A 30 -22.11 -17.21 3.59
C ILE A 30 -22.13 -16.72 2.13
N ILE A 31 -21.08 -16.00 1.70
CA ILE A 31 -20.98 -15.47 0.33
C ILE A 31 -20.82 -16.61 -0.71
N LYS A 32 -20.07 -17.67 -0.39
CA LYS A 32 -19.95 -18.84 -1.28
C LYS A 32 -21.26 -19.62 -1.39
N LYS A 33 -21.97 -19.83 -0.27
CA LYS A 33 -23.25 -20.55 -0.24
C LYS A 33 -24.32 -19.85 -1.07
N GLN A 34 -24.38 -18.52 -1.03
CA GLN A 34 -25.25 -17.70 -1.89
C GLN A 34 -24.94 -17.81 -3.40
N LYS A 35 -23.70 -18.15 -3.78
CA LYS A 35 -23.33 -18.41 -5.19
C LYS A 35 -23.67 -19.82 -5.64
N ALA A 36 -23.69 -20.79 -4.72
CA ALA A 36 -24.00 -22.18 -5.03
C ALA A 36 -25.51 -22.41 -5.26
N THR A 37 -26.38 -21.57 -4.69
CA THR A 37 -27.84 -21.62 -4.82
C THR A 37 -28.39 -21.21 -6.21
N GLY A 38 -27.60 -21.28 -7.27
CA GLY A 38 -28.10 -21.21 -8.65
C GLY A 38 -28.74 -19.90 -9.11
N GLN A 39 -28.72 -18.84 -8.31
CA GLN A 39 -29.14 -17.51 -8.78
C GLN A 39 -28.12 -17.01 -9.81
N THR A 40 -28.48 -17.17 -11.09
CA THR A 40 -27.75 -16.70 -12.26
C THR A 40 -27.49 -15.21 -12.08
N GLN A 41 -26.28 -14.85 -11.63
CA GLN A 41 -25.93 -13.45 -11.51
C GLN A 41 -26.04 -12.83 -12.90
N PRO A 42 -26.80 -11.73 -13.07
CA PRO A 42 -26.88 -11.05 -14.34
C PRO A 42 -25.45 -10.75 -14.81
N ARG A 43 -25.20 -11.05 -16.09
CA ARG A 43 -23.90 -10.90 -16.77
C ARG A 43 -23.28 -9.59 -16.30
N LYS A 44 -22.20 -9.67 -15.52
CA LYS A 44 -21.58 -8.50 -14.86
C LYS A 44 -21.41 -7.39 -15.90
N THR A 45 -22.25 -6.37 -15.80
CA THR A 45 -22.06 -5.14 -16.57
C THR A 45 -20.64 -4.65 -16.29
N ARG A 46 -19.96 -4.15 -17.33
CA ARG A 46 -18.62 -3.57 -17.19
C ARG A 46 -18.67 -2.64 -15.98
N LYS A 47 -17.80 -2.88 -14.99
CA LYS A 47 -17.76 -2.05 -13.78
C LYS A 47 -17.68 -0.58 -14.22
N PRO A 48 -18.56 0.29 -13.70
CA PRO A 48 -18.48 1.70 -14.01
C PRO A 48 -17.09 2.19 -13.63
N ALA A 49 -16.53 3.05 -14.47
CA ALA A 49 -15.25 3.62 -14.20
C ALA A 49 -15.29 4.44 -12.90
N MET A 50 -14.24 4.32 -12.09
CA MET A 50 -14.25 4.96 -10.77
C MET A 50 -13.78 6.41 -10.89
N PRO A 51 -14.58 7.37 -10.39
CA PRO A 51 -14.30 8.81 -10.49
C PRO A 51 -13.15 9.25 -9.59
N CYS A 52 -12.62 8.39 -8.72
CA CYS A 52 -11.53 8.68 -7.79
C CYS A 52 -10.66 7.44 -7.51
N PHE A 53 -9.48 7.66 -6.90
CA PHE A 53 -8.64 6.59 -6.38
C PHE A 53 -9.30 6.03 -5.13
N SER A 54 -10.16 5.03 -5.31
CA SER A 54 -11.03 4.57 -4.23
C SER A 54 -10.24 4.10 -3.02
N ARG A 55 -10.80 4.33 -1.82
CA ARG A 55 -10.21 3.90 -0.54
C ARG A 55 -9.79 2.43 -0.55
N ARG A 56 -10.60 1.56 -1.16
CA ARG A 56 -10.27 0.14 -1.31
C ARG A 56 -9.02 -0.09 -2.18
N SER A 57 -8.94 0.61 -3.33
CA SER A 57 -7.81 0.52 -4.24
C SER A 57 -6.53 1.02 -3.58
N ARG A 58 -6.62 2.14 -2.86
CA ARG A 58 -5.55 2.72 -2.04
C ARG A 58 -5.07 1.75 -0.97
N ASN A 59 -5.99 1.17 -0.19
CA ASN A 59 -5.64 0.20 0.84
C ASN A 59 -4.93 -1.04 0.25
N ASN A 60 -5.32 -1.48 -0.95
CA ASN A 60 -4.63 -2.59 -1.61
C ASN A 60 -3.21 -2.22 -2.05
N LEU A 61 -2.99 -0.99 -2.53
CA LEU A 61 -1.65 -0.50 -2.85
C LEU A 61 -0.78 -0.39 -1.59
N ILE A 62 -1.31 0.17 -0.50
CA ILE A 62 -0.64 0.25 0.81
C ILE A 62 -0.24 -1.15 1.29
N LYS A 63 -1.16 -2.11 1.23
CA LYS A 63 -0.88 -3.52 1.60
C LYS A 63 0.25 -4.13 0.76
N LEU A 64 0.29 -3.83 -0.54
CA LEU A 64 1.36 -4.31 -1.41
C LEU A 64 2.71 -3.72 -1.01
N LEU A 65 2.77 -2.39 -0.80
CA LEU A 65 4.00 -1.70 -0.41
C LEU A 65 4.52 -2.15 0.96
N ASN A 66 3.62 -2.34 1.93
CA ASN A 66 3.97 -2.85 3.26
C ASN A 66 4.27 -4.36 3.27
N GLY A 67 3.94 -5.07 2.19
CA GLY A 67 4.29 -6.48 1.98
C GLY A 67 5.66 -6.69 1.35
N LEU A 68 6.40 -5.63 1.01
CA LEU A 68 7.73 -5.75 0.44
C LEU A 68 8.74 -6.21 1.50
N SER A 69 9.60 -7.18 1.18
CA SER A 69 10.73 -7.58 2.02
C SER A 69 11.90 -6.60 1.91
N GLU A 70 11.99 -5.88 0.79
CA GLU A 70 13.05 -4.93 0.49
C GLU A 70 12.45 -3.58 0.10
N MET A 71 13.15 -2.49 0.41
CA MET A 71 12.74 -1.17 -0.03
C MET A 71 12.97 -1.03 -1.54
N PRO A 72 12.09 -0.34 -2.28
CA PRO A 72 12.41 0.09 -3.63
C PRO A 72 13.65 0.98 -3.64
N ASP A 73 14.47 0.91 -4.68
CA ASP A 73 15.66 1.76 -4.84
C ASP A 73 15.30 3.13 -5.41
N PHE A 74 14.29 3.18 -6.30
CA PHE A 74 13.97 4.36 -7.09
C PHE A 74 12.48 4.70 -7.08
N LEU A 75 12.22 6.00 -7.19
CA LEU A 75 10.95 6.61 -7.54
C LEU A 75 11.13 7.31 -8.90
N LEU A 76 10.46 6.81 -9.92
CA LEU A 76 10.39 7.42 -11.23
C LEU A 76 9.11 8.23 -11.34
N THR A 77 9.23 9.39 -11.97
CA THR A 77 8.11 10.24 -12.32
C THR A 77 8.07 10.39 -13.83
N LEU A 78 6.91 10.13 -14.46
CA LEU A 78 6.72 10.30 -15.90
C LEU A 78 5.57 11.27 -16.15
N SER A 79 5.86 12.36 -16.84
CA SER A 79 4.91 13.41 -17.19
C SER A 79 4.60 13.38 -18.67
N TYR A 80 3.34 13.64 -19.01
CA TYR A 80 2.92 13.96 -20.37
C TYR A 80 3.01 15.48 -20.58
N PRO A 81 3.71 15.99 -21.61
CA PRO A 81 3.75 17.42 -21.91
C PRO A 81 2.45 17.91 -22.55
N ASP A 82 2.42 19.15 -23.04
CA ASP A 82 1.26 19.66 -23.80
C ASP A 82 1.09 18.94 -25.15
N GLY A 83 -0.15 18.86 -25.64
CA GLY A 83 -0.44 18.31 -26.97
C GLY A 83 -0.42 16.79 -27.11
N VAL A 84 -0.14 16.02 -26.05
CA VAL A 84 -0.25 14.55 -26.07
C VAL A 84 -1.70 14.08 -25.94
N SER A 85 -1.91 12.80 -26.30
CA SER A 85 -3.22 12.16 -26.31
C SER A 85 -3.97 12.28 -24.99
N THR A 86 -5.28 12.51 -25.07
CA THR A 86 -6.22 12.48 -23.95
C THR A 86 -6.88 11.11 -23.76
N ASP A 87 -6.51 10.10 -24.57
CA ASP A 87 -7.09 8.75 -24.54
C ASP A 87 -6.35 7.82 -23.53
N PRO A 88 -7.03 7.31 -22.50
CA PRO A 88 -6.46 6.36 -21.54
C PRO A 88 -5.90 5.07 -22.14
N LYS A 89 -6.41 4.65 -23.30
CA LYS A 89 -5.87 3.48 -24.01
C LYS A 89 -4.46 3.76 -24.50
N VAL A 90 -4.20 4.98 -24.98
CA VAL A 90 -2.87 5.42 -25.39
C VAL A 90 -1.95 5.46 -24.18
N TRP A 91 -2.39 6.05 -23.06
CA TRP A 91 -1.56 6.14 -21.84
C TRP A 91 -1.11 4.76 -21.34
N LYS A 92 -2.02 3.79 -21.32
CA LYS A 92 -1.71 2.40 -20.95
C LYS A 92 -0.77 1.73 -21.96
N ALA A 93 -1.00 1.93 -23.25
CA ALA A 93 -0.14 1.36 -24.29
C ALA A 93 1.30 1.92 -24.21
N ASP A 94 1.45 3.20 -23.89
CA ASP A 94 2.76 3.84 -23.67
C ASP A 94 3.46 3.27 -22.44
N LEU A 95 2.74 3.13 -21.33
CA LEU A 95 3.25 2.50 -20.12
C LEU A 95 3.67 1.02 -20.38
N ASP A 96 2.90 0.27 -21.15
CA ASP A 96 3.23 -1.10 -21.54
C ASP A 96 4.47 -1.17 -22.43
N ARG A 97 4.66 -0.21 -23.34
CA ARG A 97 5.89 -0.10 -24.13
C ARG A 97 7.09 0.15 -23.22
N LEU A 98 6.97 1.05 -22.23
CA LEU A 98 8.04 1.29 -21.25
C LEU A 98 8.36 0.03 -20.46
N ASN A 99 7.34 -0.67 -19.96
CA ASN A 99 7.50 -1.94 -19.23
C ASN A 99 8.30 -2.97 -20.05
N ARG A 100 8.02 -3.13 -21.36
CA ARG A 100 8.80 -4.02 -22.23
C ARG A 100 10.27 -3.60 -22.33
N ARG A 101 10.55 -2.28 -22.41
CA ARG A 101 11.92 -1.76 -22.46
C ARG A 101 12.66 -1.94 -21.14
N LEU A 102 11.99 -1.71 -20.01
CA LEU A 102 12.53 -1.95 -18.68
C LEU A 102 12.90 -3.42 -18.50
N LYS A 103 12.00 -4.35 -18.86
CA LYS A 103 12.28 -5.80 -18.81
C LYS A 103 13.44 -6.24 -19.70
N TYR A 104 13.61 -5.61 -20.86
CA TYR A 104 14.72 -5.92 -21.76
C TYR A 104 16.05 -5.41 -21.20
N GLN A 105 16.10 -4.16 -20.73
CA GLN A 105 17.32 -3.54 -20.22
C GLN A 105 17.71 -4.06 -18.82
N PHE A 106 16.71 -4.27 -17.97
CA PHE A 106 16.82 -4.62 -16.57
C PHE A 106 15.88 -5.82 -16.29
N PRO A 107 16.28 -7.06 -16.65
CA PRO A 107 15.41 -8.24 -16.56
C PRO A 107 14.89 -8.54 -15.15
N GLU A 108 15.68 -8.19 -14.14
CA GLU A 108 15.36 -8.35 -12.72
C GLU A 108 14.57 -7.17 -12.15
N SER A 109 14.30 -6.13 -12.95
CA SER A 109 13.56 -4.96 -12.49
C SER A 109 12.11 -5.29 -12.16
N TRP A 110 11.56 -4.57 -11.19
CA TRP A 110 10.15 -4.60 -10.84
C TRP A 110 9.69 -3.19 -10.48
N TRP A 111 8.43 -2.89 -10.78
CA TRP A 111 7.88 -1.56 -10.52
C TRP A 111 6.42 -1.65 -10.09
N ILE A 112 6.04 -0.85 -9.11
CA ILE A 112 4.66 -0.59 -8.73
C ILE A 112 4.35 0.81 -9.21
N TRP A 113 3.36 0.94 -10.10
CA TRP A 113 3.02 2.23 -10.69
C TRP A 113 1.68 2.73 -10.21
N ARG A 114 1.54 4.04 -10.11
CA ARG A 114 0.28 4.78 -9.96
C ARG A 114 0.22 5.86 -11.02
N ILE A 115 -0.99 6.19 -11.48
CA ILE A 115 -1.26 7.33 -12.35
C ILE A 115 -2.16 8.34 -11.64
N GLU A 116 -1.81 9.61 -11.73
CA GLU A 116 -2.55 10.76 -11.20
C GLU A 116 -2.58 11.93 -12.21
N PRO A 117 -3.56 12.83 -12.15
CA PRO A 117 -3.60 14.07 -12.89
C PRO A 117 -2.57 15.05 -12.34
N MET A 118 -1.81 15.65 -13.24
CA MET A 118 -0.92 16.74 -12.91
C MET A 118 -1.76 17.99 -12.58
N GLY A 119 -1.75 18.42 -11.31
CA GLY A 119 -2.79 19.26 -10.69
C GLY A 119 -3.29 20.49 -11.47
N LYS A 120 -2.44 21.20 -12.23
CA LYS A 120 -2.86 22.38 -13.02
C LYS A 120 -3.39 22.05 -14.41
N THR A 121 -3.02 20.91 -14.98
CA THR A 121 -3.27 20.60 -16.40
C THR A 121 -4.16 19.38 -16.60
N GLY A 122 -4.36 18.58 -15.55
CA GLY A 122 -5.09 17.32 -15.63
C GLY A 122 -4.40 16.25 -16.47
N LYS A 123 -3.16 16.46 -16.90
CA LYS A 123 -2.43 15.50 -17.73
C LYS A 123 -2.03 14.27 -16.92
N PRO A 124 -1.89 13.09 -17.56
CA PRO A 124 -1.42 11.90 -16.88
C PRO A 124 -0.01 12.08 -16.32
N HIS A 125 0.16 11.65 -15.08
CA HIS A 125 1.41 11.69 -14.35
C HIS A 125 1.60 10.33 -13.69
N TYR A 126 2.64 9.59 -14.08
CA TYR A 126 2.92 8.28 -13.50
C TYR A 126 3.99 8.38 -12.43
N HIS A 127 3.71 7.78 -11.29
CA HIS A 127 4.68 7.49 -10.23
C HIS A 127 4.99 6.00 -10.26
N LEU A 128 6.26 5.64 -10.43
CA LEU A 128 6.71 4.25 -10.38
C LEU A 128 7.71 4.10 -9.24
N VAL A 129 7.46 3.16 -8.33
CA VAL A 129 8.41 2.80 -7.28
C VAL A 129 8.89 1.38 -7.52
N GLY A 130 10.20 1.19 -7.48
CA GLY A 130 10.78 -0.11 -7.83
C GLY A 130 12.28 -0.18 -7.74
N SER A 131 12.82 -1.25 -8.30
CA SER A 131 14.25 -1.49 -8.42
C SER A 131 14.56 -1.94 -9.85
N THR A 132 15.78 -1.68 -10.30
CA THR A 132 16.34 -2.22 -11.55
C THR A 132 16.88 -3.64 -11.36
N GLY A 133 17.10 -4.08 -10.11
CA GLY A 133 17.79 -5.34 -9.80
C GLY A 133 19.28 -5.34 -10.17
N GLN A 134 19.84 -4.16 -10.48
CA GLN A 134 21.24 -3.97 -10.86
C GLN A 134 21.78 -2.69 -10.25
N ARG A 135 23.08 -2.63 -9.98
CA ARG A 135 23.72 -1.40 -9.48
C ARG A 135 23.80 -0.39 -10.63
N ILE A 136 22.98 0.65 -10.54
CA ILE A 136 22.96 1.82 -11.42
C ILE A 136 22.67 3.03 -10.54
N ASP A 137 23.28 4.18 -10.81
CA ASP A 137 22.92 5.41 -10.10
C ASP A 137 21.66 6.07 -10.72
N ALA A 138 21.05 6.98 -9.96
CA ALA A 138 19.85 7.68 -10.40
C ALA A 138 20.05 8.52 -11.69
N LEU A 139 21.24 9.07 -11.92
CA LEU A 139 21.53 9.91 -13.08
C LEU A 139 21.56 9.09 -14.37
N ASP A 140 22.23 7.94 -14.35
CA ASP A 140 22.30 7.04 -15.49
C ASP A 140 20.95 6.38 -15.77
N LEU A 141 20.20 6.03 -14.73
CA LEU A 141 18.82 5.57 -14.88
C LEU A 141 17.93 6.67 -15.49
N TRP A 142 18.07 7.92 -15.04
CA TRP A 142 17.33 9.06 -15.60
C TRP A 142 17.66 9.31 -17.08
N ARG A 143 18.95 9.35 -17.45
CA ARG A 143 19.38 9.51 -18.85
C ARG A 143 18.79 8.42 -19.75
N TRP A 144 18.80 7.17 -19.28
CA TRP A 144 18.17 6.07 -19.99
C TRP A 144 16.66 6.27 -20.10
N LEU A 145 16.00 6.58 -18.98
CA LEU A 145 14.55 6.73 -18.88
C LEU A 145 14.04 7.85 -19.78
N GLN A 146 14.64 9.04 -19.70
CA GLN A 146 14.30 10.22 -20.50
C GLN A 146 14.33 9.90 -22.00
N LYS A 147 15.44 9.33 -22.49
CA LYS A 147 15.58 8.94 -23.91
C LYS A 147 14.50 7.95 -24.35
N ARG A 148 14.14 6.98 -23.50
CA ARG A 148 13.13 5.97 -23.82
C ARG A 148 11.72 6.53 -23.75
N TRP A 149 11.41 7.30 -22.72
CA TRP A 149 10.11 7.90 -22.51
C TRP A 149 9.78 8.89 -23.61
N CYS A 150 10.66 9.86 -23.90
CA CYS A 150 10.48 10.81 -25.00
C CYS A 150 10.23 10.08 -26.33
N LYS A 151 10.96 9.00 -26.62
CA LYS A 151 10.69 8.19 -27.83
C LYS A 151 9.31 7.53 -27.83
N ILE A 152 8.83 7.03 -26.69
CA ILE A 152 7.51 6.39 -26.56
C ILE A 152 6.39 7.39 -26.82
N VAL A 153 6.48 8.57 -26.19
CA VAL A 153 5.49 9.65 -26.31
C VAL A 153 5.75 10.63 -27.46
N ARG A 154 6.75 10.33 -28.31
CA ARG A 154 7.11 11.07 -29.54
C ARG A 154 7.54 12.53 -29.30
N LEU A 155 8.38 12.73 -28.29
CA LEU A 155 8.97 14.00 -27.89
C LEU A 155 10.45 14.09 -28.25
N ASP A 156 10.96 15.31 -28.25
CA ASP A 156 12.39 15.58 -28.39
C ASP A 156 13.03 15.64 -26.98
N PRO A 157 13.91 14.68 -26.61
CA PRO A 157 14.52 14.66 -25.28
C PRO A 157 15.32 15.93 -24.95
N LYS A 158 15.79 16.70 -25.95
CA LYS A 158 16.51 17.97 -25.71
C LYS A 158 15.59 19.14 -25.36
N LYS A 159 14.31 19.06 -25.71
CA LYS A 159 13.32 20.13 -25.49
C LYS A 159 12.39 19.83 -24.32
N ASP A 160 12.20 18.54 -24.03
CA ASP A 160 11.22 18.04 -23.07
C ASP A 160 11.88 17.38 -21.85
N GLU A 161 12.95 17.98 -21.32
CA GLU A 161 13.75 17.35 -20.26
C GLU A 161 12.95 17.06 -18.97
N PHE A 162 11.90 17.84 -18.71
CA PHE A 162 11.00 17.73 -17.56
C PHE A 162 9.96 16.61 -17.68
N ALA A 163 9.96 15.85 -18.78
CA ALA A 163 9.04 14.73 -18.97
C ALA A 163 9.33 13.56 -18.02
N THR A 164 10.53 13.48 -17.43
CA THR A 164 10.92 12.41 -16.52
C THR A 164 11.78 12.90 -15.36
N ASP A 165 11.60 12.31 -14.18
CA ASP A 165 12.43 12.52 -13.00
C ASP A 165 12.73 11.16 -12.32
N VAL A 166 13.91 11.03 -11.72
CA VAL A 166 14.33 9.82 -10.99
C VAL A 166 14.91 10.25 -9.65
N LYS A 167 14.35 9.69 -8.57
CA LYS A 167 14.81 9.91 -7.21
C LYS A 167 15.19 8.59 -6.58
N GLU A 168 16.30 8.58 -5.86
CA GLU A 168 16.60 7.49 -4.95
C GLU A 168 15.61 7.52 -3.78
N VAL A 169 15.11 6.34 -3.43
CA VAL A 169 14.22 6.17 -2.29
C VAL A 169 15.11 6.03 -1.06
N GLN A 170 14.95 6.98 -0.14
CA GLN A 170 15.59 6.91 1.17
C GLN A 170 14.88 5.86 2.05
N ASN A 171 15.54 5.44 3.14
CA ASN A 171 15.06 4.46 4.13
C ASN A 171 13.83 4.93 4.95
N ASP A 172 12.87 5.63 4.35
CA ASP A 172 11.61 6.06 4.93
C ASP A 172 10.43 5.52 4.10
N SER A 173 10.01 4.28 4.42
CA SER A 173 8.83 3.66 3.83
C SER A 173 7.55 4.46 4.04
N GLY A 174 7.43 5.20 5.14
CA GLY A 174 6.23 5.98 5.44
C GLY A 174 6.12 7.23 4.58
N LYS A 175 7.25 7.87 4.23
CA LYS A 175 7.28 8.97 3.25
C LYS A 175 6.94 8.46 1.86
N LEU A 176 7.47 7.31 1.45
CA LEU A 176 7.15 6.70 0.16
C LEU A 176 5.67 6.35 0.05
N GLU A 177 5.11 5.67 1.06
CA GLU A 177 3.69 5.31 1.10
C GLU A 177 2.80 6.57 1.02
N ARG A 178 3.10 7.60 1.83
CA ARG A 178 2.34 8.86 1.80
C ARG A 178 2.42 9.55 0.45
N TYR A 179 3.57 9.46 -0.23
CA TYR A 179 3.76 10.05 -1.55
C TYR A 179 2.93 9.30 -2.60
N ILE A 180 3.13 8.00 -2.77
CA ILE A 180 2.47 7.22 -3.84
C ILE A 180 1.00 6.94 -3.54
N CYS A 181 0.58 6.89 -2.27
CA CYS A 181 -0.81 6.63 -1.87
C CYS A 181 -1.54 7.91 -1.47
N LYS A 182 -1.04 9.11 -1.83
CA LYS A 182 -1.69 10.39 -1.50
C LYS A 182 -3.12 10.44 -2.04
N GLU A 183 -4.08 10.80 -1.19
CA GLU A 183 -5.45 11.05 -1.65
C GLU A 183 -5.50 12.33 -2.48
N GLU A 184 -6.36 12.32 -3.50
CA GLU A 184 -6.54 13.47 -4.35
C GLU A 184 -7.72 14.30 -3.86
N THR A 185 -7.49 15.60 -3.81
CA THR A 185 -8.47 16.60 -3.40
C THR A 185 -9.32 16.97 -4.62
N GLY A 186 -10.28 16.10 -4.98
CA GLY A 186 -11.25 16.38 -6.03
C GLY A 186 -11.63 15.16 -6.87
N PRO A 187 -12.82 15.16 -7.49
CA PRO A 187 -13.23 14.10 -8.40
C PRO A 187 -12.55 14.27 -9.78
N TYR A 188 -11.99 13.20 -10.33
CA TYR A 188 -11.20 13.28 -11.58
C TYR A 188 -11.95 13.75 -12.81
N LYS A 189 -13.28 13.75 -12.75
CA LYS A 189 -14.17 14.30 -13.80
C LYS A 189 -13.92 15.79 -14.07
N GLU A 190 -13.26 16.49 -13.16
CA GLU A 190 -12.90 17.91 -13.30
C GLU A 190 -11.65 18.12 -14.17
N TYR A 191 -10.96 17.04 -14.56
CA TYR A 191 -9.82 17.08 -15.49
C TYR A 191 -10.26 16.69 -16.91
N LEU A 192 -9.38 16.02 -17.67
CA LEU A 192 -9.66 15.51 -19.00
C LEU A 192 -10.72 14.40 -18.99
N GLU A 193 -11.61 14.38 -19.98
CA GLU A 193 -12.66 13.36 -20.14
C GLU A 193 -12.11 11.92 -20.07
N GLY A 194 -10.89 11.70 -20.59
CA GLY A 194 -10.18 10.42 -20.52
C GLY A 194 -10.11 9.83 -19.10
N TRP A 195 -10.00 10.65 -18.06
CA TRP A 195 -9.94 10.15 -16.68
C TRP A 195 -11.19 9.41 -16.23
N THR A 196 -12.33 9.72 -16.82
CA THR A 196 -13.59 9.01 -16.56
C THR A 196 -13.59 7.62 -17.18
N ASN A 197 -12.74 7.33 -18.16
CA ASN A 197 -12.66 6.03 -18.83
C ASN A 197 -11.53 5.15 -18.29
N LEU A 198 -10.72 5.67 -17.36
CA LEU A 198 -9.58 4.96 -16.79
C LEU A 198 -10.03 3.96 -15.71
N THR A 199 -9.87 2.68 -15.99
CA THR A 199 -10.32 1.59 -15.10
C THR A 199 -9.35 1.24 -13.97
N ASN A 200 -8.05 1.25 -14.24
CA ASN A 200 -6.99 0.92 -13.28
C ASN A 200 -6.09 2.13 -13.11
N ARG A 201 -5.92 2.57 -11.86
CA ARG A 201 -5.11 3.75 -11.51
C ARG A 201 -3.75 3.41 -10.91
N TRP A 202 -3.50 2.13 -10.69
CA TRP A 202 -2.20 1.60 -10.29
C TRP A 202 -2.06 0.17 -10.80
N GLY A 203 -0.84 -0.34 -10.78
CA GLY A 203 -0.54 -1.71 -11.19
C GLY A 203 0.89 -2.11 -10.90
N LYS A 204 1.27 -3.26 -11.46
CA LYS A 204 2.57 -3.89 -11.26
C LYS A 204 3.24 -4.14 -12.61
N MET A 205 4.52 -3.86 -12.71
CA MET A 205 5.40 -4.28 -13.80
C MET A 205 6.32 -5.38 -13.28
N ASN A 206 6.49 -6.41 -14.09
CA ASN A 206 7.28 -7.60 -13.76
C ASN A 206 6.97 -8.19 -12.37
N ALA A 207 5.67 -8.41 -12.09
CA ALA A 207 5.19 -8.76 -10.75
C ALA A 207 5.87 -10.01 -10.11
N ALA A 208 6.43 -10.91 -10.92
CA ALA A 208 7.17 -12.07 -10.44
C ALA A 208 8.51 -11.73 -9.76
N LYS A 209 9.05 -10.54 -10.01
CA LYS A 209 10.31 -10.04 -9.43
C LYS A 209 10.09 -9.11 -8.23
N ILE A 210 8.84 -8.80 -7.87
CA ILE A 210 8.56 -7.97 -6.69
C ILE A 210 8.96 -8.76 -5.43
N PRO A 211 9.85 -8.22 -4.57
CA PRO A 211 10.34 -8.90 -3.39
C PRO A 211 9.27 -8.84 -2.30
N LEU A 212 8.33 -9.79 -2.34
CA LEU A 212 7.30 -9.94 -1.32
C LEU A 212 7.86 -10.74 -0.14
N ALA A 213 7.69 -10.20 1.06
CA ALA A 213 8.04 -10.91 2.26
C ALA A 213 7.17 -12.16 2.46
N PRO A 214 7.69 -13.21 3.11
CA PRO A 214 6.89 -14.37 3.45
C PRO A 214 5.69 -13.96 4.29
N LEU A 215 4.54 -14.53 3.95
CA LEU A 215 3.31 -14.37 4.70
C LEU A 215 3.10 -15.60 5.58
N TYR A 216 2.77 -15.37 6.84
CA TYR A 216 2.46 -16.43 7.80
C TYR A 216 0.95 -16.46 8.03
N ASP A 217 0.33 -17.57 7.68
CA ASP A 217 -1.10 -17.79 7.88
C ASP A 217 -1.34 -18.60 9.17
N TYR A 218 -2.22 -18.08 10.01
CA TYR A 218 -2.70 -18.73 11.23
C TYR A 218 -4.21 -18.84 11.18
N GLU A 219 -4.76 -19.96 11.63
CA GLU A 219 -6.19 -20.13 11.87
C GLU A 219 -6.44 -20.03 13.38
N LEU A 220 -7.37 -19.18 13.78
CA LEU A 220 -7.51 -18.75 15.18
C LEU A 220 -8.95 -18.94 15.67
N GLY A 221 -9.08 -19.34 16.93
CA GLY A 221 -10.30 -19.21 17.72
C GLY A 221 -10.58 -17.76 18.13
N GLN A 222 -11.74 -17.52 18.73
CA GLN A 222 -12.11 -16.18 19.23
C GLN A 222 -11.23 -15.74 20.41
N GLU A 223 -10.95 -16.66 21.33
CA GLU A 223 -10.11 -16.43 22.52
C GLU A 223 -8.72 -15.92 22.13
N THR A 224 -8.01 -16.65 21.26
CA THR A 224 -6.69 -16.22 20.78
C THR A 224 -6.71 -14.87 20.08
N LEU A 225 -7.78 -14.55 19.36
CA LEU A 225 -7.92 -13.23 18.74
C LEU A 225 -8.09 -12.12 19.80
N ASP A 226 -8.81 -12.39 20.88
CA ASP A 226 -9.00 -11.43 21.97
C ASP A 226 -7.72 -11.25 22.79
N ASP A 227 -6.96 -12.33 23.05
CA ASP A 227 -5.61 -12.25 23.64
C ASP A 227 -4.68 -11.34 22.82
N ILE A 228 -4.68 -11.50 21.49
CA ILE A 228 -3.90 -10.65 20.58
C ILE A 228 -4.34 -9.18 20.70
N LYS A 229 -5.66 -8.91 20.77
CA LYS A 229 -6.16 -7.54 20.94
C LYS A 229 -5.69 -6.94 22.25
N ASP A 230 -5.83 -7.66 23.35
CA ASP A 230 -5.45 -7.17 24.67
C ASP A 230 -3.96 -6.88 24.74
N MET A 231 -3.14 -7.77 24.18
CA MET A 231 -1.71 -7.59 24.08
C MET A 231 -1.32 -6.33 23.27
N VAL A 232 -1.95 -6.10 22.11
CA VAL A 232 -1.71 -4.89 21.32
C VAL A 232 -2.22 -3.64 22.05
N LEU A 233 -3.40 -3.71 22.68
CA LEU A 233 -3.98 -2.59 23.45
C LEU A 233 -3.08 -2.18 24.60
N LEU A 234 -2.57 -3.14 25.38
CA LEU A 234 -1.62 -2.90 26.47
C LEU A 234 -0.33 -2.26 25.97
N SER A 235 0.22 -2.75 24.86
CA SER A 235 1.41 -2.16 24.25
C SER A 235 1.18 -0.72 23.80
N VAL A 236 0.05 -0.44 23.14
CA VAL A 236 -0.32 0.92 22.70
C VAL A 236 -0.53 1.85 23.89
N GLN A 237 -1.16 1.37 24.97
CA GLN A 237 -1.36 2.15 26.19
C GLN A 237 -0.03 2.56 26.82
N ARG A 238 0.91 1.61 26.99
CA ARG A 238 2.26 1.92 27.49
C ARG A 238 2.98 2.99 26.64
N GLN A 239 2.81 2.94 25.32
CA GLN A 239 3.37 3.95 24.42
C GLN A 239 2.69 5.32 24.57
N ILE A 240 1.40 5.37 24.91
CA ILE A 240 0.70 6.62 25.21
C ILE A 240 1.22 7.19 26.53
N ASP A 241 1.31 6.36 27.58
CA ASP A 241 1.77 6.77 28.90
C ASP A 241 3.20 7.35 28.83
N ALA A 242 4.12 6.67 28.13
CA ALA A 242 5.47 7.15 27.91
C ALA A 242 5.53 8.49 27.14
N LEU A 243 4.62 8.72 26.19
CA LEU A 243 4.54 10.00 25.48
C LEU A 243 3.95 11.11 26.35
N GLU A 244 2.98 10.78 27.21
CA GLU A 244 2.37 11.72 28.17
C GLU A 244 3.39 12.12 29.24
N GLU A 245 4.16 11.17 29.78
CA GLU A 245 5.28 11.44 30.69
C GLU A 245 6.33 12.33 30.04
N ARG A 246 6.74 12.00 28.80
CA ARG A 246 7.68 12.83 28.03
C ARG A 246 7.14 14.23 27.80
N LEU A 247 5.84 14.38 27.53
CA LEU A 247 5.21 15.69 27.35
C LEU A 247 5.17 16.49 28.66
N ALA A 248 4.92 15.83 29.80
CA ALA A 248 4.94 16.45 31.12
C ALA A 248 6.34 16.93 31.53
N ALA A 249 7.39 16.21 31.12
CA ALA A 249 8.78 16.60 31.36
C ALA A 249 9.29 17.76 30.47
N MET A 250 8.52 18.23 29.48
CA MET A 250 8.95 19.30 28.57
C MET A 250 8.92 20.68 29.24
N THR A 251 10.09 21.29 29.40
CA THR A 251 10.28 22.65 29.94
C THR A 251 9.85 23.74 28.94
N SER A 252 9.69 24.99 29.41
CA SER A 252 9.37 26.17 28.58
C SER A 252 10.38 26.42 27.45
N THR A 253 11.60 25.93 27.56
CA THR A 253 12.65 26.02 26.54
C THR A 253 12.52 24.99 25.42
N THR A 254 11.63 23.98 25.58
CA THR A 254 11.39 22.98 24.54
C THR A 254 10.70 23.62 23.32
N PRO A 255 11.20 23.41 22.08
CA PRO A 255 10.59 23.96 20.89
C PRO A 255 9.09 23.61 20.76
N HIS A 256 8.28 24.60 20.43
CA HIS A 256 6.82 24.44 20.30
C HIS A 256 6.42 23.32 19.32
N LYS A 257 7.18 23.18 18.22
CA LYS A 257 6.97 22.13 17.21
C LYS A 257 7.05 20.71 17.79
N ASP A 258 7.92 20.47 18.76
CA ASP A 258 8.15 19.14 19.33
C ASP A 258 7.01 18.77 20.27
N ARG A 259 6.50 19.75 21.03
CA ARG A 259 5.28 19.60 21.85
C ARG A 259 4.07 19.25 20.98
N ILE A 260 3.89 19.94 19.85
CA ILE A 260 2.81 19.64 18.89
C ILE A 260 2.98 18.22 18.34
N ALA A 261 4.20 17.83 17.97
CA ALA A 261 4.48 16.49 17.43
C ALA A 261 4.09 15.38 18.42
N ILE A 262 4.46 15.52 19.71
CA ILE A 262 4.08 14.55 20.75
C ILE A 262 2.56 14.52 20.97
N LYS A 263 1.90 15.68 21.08
CA LYS A 263 0.44 15.74 21.21
C LYS A 263 -0.27 15.04 20.04
N ASN A 264 0.21 15.26 18.82
CA ASN A 264 -0.30 14.59 17.63
C ASN A 264 -0.05 13.08 17.66
N ALA A 265 1.11 12.63 18.14
CA ALA A 265 1.42 11.21 18.31
C ALA A 265 0.48 10.53 19.33
N ILE A 266 0.25 11.16 20.50
CA ILE A 266 -0.70 10.69 21.51
C ILE A 266 -2.11 10.59 20.92
N LYS A 267 -2.58 11.64 20.24
CA LYS A 267 -3.90 11.66 19.57
C LYS A 267 -4.01 10.51 18.56
N GLY A 268 -2.97 10.30 17.75
CA GLY A 268 -2.90 9.21 16.78
C GLY A 268 -2.99 7.82 17.43
N LYS A 269 -2.26 7.59 18.52
CA LYS A 269 -2.30 6.32 19.26
C LYS A 269 -3.64 6.10 19.96
N LYS A 270 -4.26 7.13 20.56
CA LYS A 270 -5.61 7.03 21.14
C LYS A 270 -6.66 6.67 20.09
N ALA A 271 -6.62 7.31 18.92
CA ALA A 271 -7.49 6.97 17.80
C ALA A 271 -7.25 5.54 17.28
N TYR A 272 -6.00 5.08 17.30
CA TYR A 272 -5.66 3.72 16.94
C TYR A 272 -6.18 2.68 17.95
N MET A 273 -6.01 2.94 19.24
CA MET A 273 -6.55 2.12 20.32
C MET A 273 -8.09 2.02 20.25
N TYR A 274 -8.77 3.13 19.99
CA TYR A 274 -10.21 3.16 19.76
C TYR A 274 -10.61 2.25 18.59
N ARG A 275 -9.89 2.30 17.46
CA ARG A 275 -10.17 1.40 16.33
C ARG A 275 -10.05 -0.07 16.75
N ILE A 276 -8.98 -0.47 17.43
CA ILE A 276 -8.82 -1.87 17.87
C ILE A 276 -9.99 -2.33 18.76
N ARG A 277 -10.48 -1.47 19.67
CA ARG A 277 -11.60 -1.81 20.57
C ARG A 277 -12.94 -1.91 19.85
N PHE A 278 -13.22 -1.01 18.92
CA PHE A 278 -14.59 -0.79 18.42
C PHE A 278 -14.82 -1.21 16.97
N THR A 279 -13.77 -1.31 16.14
CA THR A 279 -13.93 -1.92 14.82
C THR A 279 -13.77 -3.43 14.97
N GLY A 280 -14.87 -4.17 14.87
CA GLY A 280 -14.85 -5.64 14.81
C GLY A 280 -14.10 -6.22 13.59
N ASP A 281 -13.58 -5.35 12.72
CA ASP A 281 -12.76 -5.70 11.57
C ASP A 281 -11.27 -5.40 11.84
N PHE A 282 -10.48 -6.44 11.56
CA PHE A 282 -9.07 -6.65 11.80
C PHE A 282 -8.09 -5.48 11.67
N PHE A 283 -7.04 -5.57 12.50
CA PHE A 283 -5.77 -4.83 12.42
C PHE A 283 -5.31 -4.75 10.96
N SER A 284 -5.39 -3.57 10.35
CA SER A 284 -4.99 -3.41 8.94
C SER A 284 -3.54 -2.98 8.78
N ILE A 285 -2.98 -2.33 9.80
CA ILE A 285 -1.59 -1.85 9.82
C ILE A 285 -1.15 -1.84 11.28
N LEU A 286 -0.21 -2.71 11.64
CA LEU A 286 0.47 -2.71 12.92
C LEU A 286 1.89 -2.16 12.77
N ASP A 287 2.44 -1.65 13.86
CA ASP A 287 3.87 -1.38 13.97
C ASP A 287 4.68 -2.70 13.90
N PRO A 288 5.88 -2.73 13.29
CA PRO A 288 6.77 -3.90 13.29
C PRO A 288 6.98 -4.56 14.66
N GLU A 289 7.02 -3.79 15.75
CA GLU A 289 7.16 -4.34 17.11
C GLU A 289 5.93 -5.17 17.52
N HIS A 290 4.73 -4.69 17.20
CA HIS A 290 3.50 -5.45 17.45
C HIS A 290 3.45 -6.70 16.56
N MET A 291 3.93 -6.62 15.32
CA MET A 291 4.02 -7.77 14.41
C MET A 291 4.89 -8.88 14.99
N LYS A 292 6.08 -8.51 15.48
CA LYS A 292 7.00 -9.44 16.11
C LYS A 292 6.38 -10.10 17.34
N LEU A 293 5.76 -9.30 18.20
CA LEU A 293 5.12 -9.77 19.43
C LEU A 293 3.98 -10.77 19.13
N ILE A 294 3.11 -10.46 18.16
CA ILE A 294 2.02 -11.36 17.75
C ILE A 294 2.57 -12.63 17.12
N LYS A 295 3.60 -12.53 16.27
CA LYS A 295 4.20 -13.72 15.67
C LYS A 295 4.76 -14.65 16.75
N MET A 296 5.53 -14.11 17.70
CA MET A 296 6.08 -14.90 18.82
C MET A 296 4.98 -15.58 19.63
N PHE A 297 3.91 -14.85 19.96
CA PHE A 297 2.76 -15.41 20.67
C PHE A 297 2.06 -16.55 19.89
N LEU A 298 1.88 -16.37 18.58
CA LEU A 298 1.24 -17.38 17.75
C LEU A 298 2.11 -18.60 17.49
N ASP A 299 3.42 -18.40 17.30
CA ASP A 299 4.38 -19.49 17.17
C ASP A 299 4.37 -20.35 18.44
N ASP A 300 4.45 -19.73 19.63
CA ASP A 300 4.38 -20.42 20.93
C ASP A 300 3.09 -21.23 21.09
N ARG A 301 1.93 -20.63 20.79
CA ARG A 301 0.65 -21.35 20.84
C ARG A 301 0.61 -22.51 19.84
N LYS A 302 1.17 -22.34 18.64
CA LYS A 302 1.24 -23.39 17.62
C LYS A 302 2.09 -24.57 18.09
N GLU A 303 3.26 -24.29 18.67
CA GLU A 303 4.18 -25.29 19.20
C GLU A 303 3.55 -26.09 20.36
N ASN A 304 2.70 -25.45 21.15
CA ASN A 304 1.96 -26.07 22.24
C ASN A 304 0.62 -26.72 21.82
N GLY A 305 0.28 -26.77 20.53
CA GLY A 305 -0.96 -27.38 20.03
C GLY A 305 -2.24 -26.62 20.42
N LEU A 306 -2.12 -25.31 20.69
CA LEU A 306 -3.22 -24.42 21.08
C LEU A 306 -3.84 -23.65 19.90
N LEU A 307 -3.41 -23.95 18.66
CA LEU A 307 -3.95 -23.42 17.39
C LEU A 307 -4.43 -24.55 16.47
#